data_AF-A0AAW1PET8-F1
#
_entry.id   AF-A0AAW1PET8-F1
#
_cell.length_a   1.000
_cell.length_b   1.000
_cell.length_c   1.000
_cell.angle_alpha   90.00
_cell.angle_beta   90.00
_cell.angle_gamma   90.00
#
_symmetry.space_group_name_H-M   'P 1'
#
loop_
_entity.id
_entity.type
_entity.pdbx_description
1 polymer ?
#
loop_
_entity_poly.entity_id
_entity_poly.type
_entity_poly.pdbx_seq_one_letter_code
_entity_poly.pdbx_strand_id
1 'polypeptide(L)'
;MDGDLKSLAEQARDQAKRVRLVQDQVPLAAGRLLHQYVEGNDFGSATSHASSPEAQNVDILSLLRLLRNLCASGQASADQLHLCGTATYTARLLSTQPRAQIQGDNTLCLLAVQLLANLAATGRQGQADVWEAAYPAALENSLQACNVHPLSRILERCCSSSQECAAQLCGSSGAHLLSFVVEQSTISPHMDEMGDLIVQLVVVHGQLEAVMAACDSCADSQASRLHVLRLLSQEISQIGDRKDPDSLPGHLDQSVHHLAAGMQQNLPQCTAGSPAADALQASLEVLQAVFARDDGGAGLLQDCSAVSALKYAVSTASCAKSGAFAGGSRAAFGTVPGRCGQPFVT
;
A
#
# COMPACT_ATOMS: atom_id res chain seq x y z
N MET A 1 45.43 -23.26 34.71
CA MET A 1 44.26 -23.77 33.97
C MET A 1 42.95 -23.31 34.59
N ASP A 2 42.57 -23.71 35.81
CA ASP A 2 41.30 -23.22 36.42
C ASP A 2 41.28 -21.71 36.74
N GLY A 3 42.42 -21.10 37.06
CA GLY A 3 42.51 -19.65 37.31
C GLY A 3 42.33 -18.82 36.04
N ASP A 4 42.89 -19.28 34.92
CA ASP A 4 42.85 -18.57 33.63
C ASP A 4 41.43 -18.57 33.05
N LEU A 5 40.70 -19.68 33.21
CA LEU A 5 39.30 -19.81 32.80
C LEU A 5 38.37 -18.87 33.59
N LYS A 6 38.60 -18.70 34.90
CA LYS A 6 37.81 -17.77 35.73
C LYS A 6 38.05 -16.31 35.32
N SER A 7 39.30 -15.92 35.07
CA SER A 7 39.65 -14.57 34.63
C SER A 7 39.03 -14.23 33.26
N LEU A 8 39.06 -15.17 32.31
CA LEU A 8 38.43 -15.00 31.00
C LEU A 8 36.91 -14.87 31.11
N ALA A 9 36.27 -15.66 31.97
CA ALA A 9 34.83 -15.58 32.20
C ALA A 9 34.41 -14.24 32.81
N GLU A 10 35.21 -13.69 33.73
CA GLU A 10 34.95 -12.39 34.34
C GLU A 10 35.14 -11.22 33.35
N GLN A 11 36.20 -11.27 32.54
CA GLN A 11 36.41 -10.30 31.48
C GLN A 11 35.29 -10.32 30.42
N ALA A 12 34.84 -11.51 30.01
CA ALA A 12 33.72 -11.66 29.09
C ALA A 12 32.42 -11.10 29.68
N ARG A 13 32.19 -11.30 30.98
CA ARG A 13 31.02 -10.77 31.70
C ARG A 13 31.02 -9.25 31.75
N ASP A 14 32.16 -8.63 32.04
CA ASP A 14 32.28 -7.17 32.10
C ASP A 14 32.23 -6.53 30.71
N GLN A 15 32.77 -7.18 29.69
CA GLN A 15 32.59 -6.76 28.31
C GLN A 15 31.10 -6.82 27.91
N ALA A 16 30.39 -7.90 28.26
CA ALA A 16 28.96 -8.02 28.00
C ALA A 16 28.14 -6.94 28.72
N LYS A 17 28.48 -6.57 29.97
CA LYS A 17 27.84 -5.47 30.68
C LYS A 17 28.06 -4.12 30.00
N ARG A 18 29.28 -3.84 29.54
CA ARG A 18 29.60 -2.60 28.81
C ARG A 18 28.83 -2.52 27.49
N VAL A 19 28.77 -3.63 26.75
CA VAL A 19 28.00 -3.73 25.51
C VAL A 19 26.52 -3.45 25.78
N ARG A 20 25.93 -4.06 26.82
CA ARG A 20 24.53 -3.79 27.21
C ARG A 20 24.29 -2.33 27.59
N LEU A 21 25.16 -1.75 28.42
CA LEU A 21 25.03 -0.35 28.82
C LEU A 21 25.03 0.60 27.62
N VAL A 22 25.92 0.35 26.66
CA VAL A 22 26.00 1.12 25.41
C VAL A 22 24.75 0.88 24.55
N GLN A 23 24.28 -0.36 24.44
CA GLN A 23 23.07 -0.70 23.70
C GLN A 23 21.81 -0.05 24.27
N ASP A 24 21.71 0.11 25.58
CA ASP A 24 20.53 0.69 26.23
C ASP A 24 20.59 2.23 26.25
N GLN A 25 21.76 2.82 26.51
CA GLN A 25 21.88 4.28 26.70
C GLN A 25 21.98 5.06 25.39
N VAL A 26 22.59 4.48 24.34
CA VAL A 26 22.83 5.19 23.08
C VAL A 26 21.53 5.52 22.34
N PRO A 27 20.56 4.59 22.17
CA PRO A 27 19.28 4.92 21.54
C PRO A 27 18.53 6.01 22.30
N LEU A 28 18.50 5.91 23.63
CA LEU A 28 17.84 6.88 24.49
C LEU A 28 18.47 8.28 24.36
N ALA A 29 19.80 8.36 24.36
CA ALA A 29 20.53 9.61 24.17
C ALA A 29 20.30 10.20 22.77
N ALA A 30 20.37 9.37 21.73
CA ALA A 30 20.15 9.79 20.35
C ALA A 30 18.71 10.29 20.12
N GLY A 31 17.69 9.60 20.68
CA GLY A 31 16.30 10.04 20.62
C GLY A 31 16.08 11.40 21.29
N ARG A 32 16.70 11.63 22.45
CA ARG A 32 16.67 12.94 23.12
C ARG A 32 17.34 14.05 22.31
N LEU A 33 18.44 13.75 21.61
CA LEU A 33 19.07 14.73 20.73
C LEU A 33 18.14 15.13 19.59
N LEU A 34 17.40 14.18 19.01
CA LEU A 34 16.43 14.49 17.96
C LEU A 34 15.31 15.38 18.51
N HIS A 35 14.80 15.07 19.70
CA HIS A 35 13.84 15.91 20.39
C HIS A 35 14.37 17.35 20.59
N GLN A 36 15.58 17.51 21.13
CA GLN A 36 16.18 18.83 21.34
C GLN A 36 16.32 19.62 20.04
N TYR A 37 16.77 18.96 18.97
CA TYR A 37 16.86 19.58 17.64
C TYR A 37 15.52 20.09 17.14
N VAL A 38 14.47 19.26 17.23
CA VAL A 38 13.14 19.58 16.69
C VAL A 38 12.45 20.69 17.49
N GLU A 39 12.67 20.77 18.81
CA GLU A 39 12.13 21.86 19.64
C GLU A 39 12.93 23.16 19.54
N GLY A 40 13.99 23.19 18.74
CA GLY A 40 14.84 24.39 18.61
C GLY A 40 15.65 24.69 19.87
N ASN A 41 15.86 23.70 20.74
CA ASN A 41 16.84 23.83 21.82
C ASN A 41 18.22 23.67 21.22
N ASP A 42 19.04 24.73 21.28
CA ASP A 42 20.40 24.77 20.74
C ASP A 42 21.15 23.47 21.04
N PHE A 43 21.61 22.82 19.97
CA PHE A 43 22.41 21.60 20.00
C PHE A 43 23.78 21.93 20.62
N GLY A 44 23.84 22.03 21.96
CA GLY A 44 25.05 22.37 22.71
C GLY A 44 25.12 23.83 23.18
N SER A 45 24.29 24.21 24.17
CA SER A 45 24.50 25.45 24.95
C SER A 45 25.66 25.34 25.97
N ALA A 46 26.84 24.90 25.52
CA ALA A 46 28.07 25.06 26.30
C ALA A 46 29.12 25.94 25.59
N THR A 47 28.97 26.21 24.29
CA THR A 47 29.86 27.12 23.57
C THR A 47 29.09 27.91 22.53
N SER A 48 28.77 29.17 22.87
CA SER A 48 28.03 30.15 22.06
C SER A 48 28.83 30.63 20.83
N HIS A 49 28.96 29.79 19.82
CA HIS A 49 29.32 30.22 18.47
C HIS A 49 28.22 29.81 17.51
N ALA A 50 27.61 30.81 16.87
CA ALA A 50 26.58 30.62 15.85
C ALA A 50 27.11 29.68 14.75
N SER A 51 26.76 28.41 14.84
CA SER A 51 27.08 27.41 13.84
C SER A 51 26.36 27.77 12.55
N SER A 52 27.08 27.80 11.43
CA SER A 52 26.49 27.95 10.10
C SER A 52 25.36 26.93 9.90
N PRO A 53 24.23 27.28 9.25
CA PRO A 53 23.14 26.35 8.97
C PRO A 53 23.58 25.05 8.25
N GLU A 54 24.65 25.11 7.47
CA GLU A 54 25.24 23.93 6.84
C GLU A 54 25.81 22.91 7.85
N ALA A 55 26.41 23.38 8.95
CA ALA A 55 26.96 22.50 9.99
C ALA A 55 25.82 21.81 10.76
N GLN A 56 24.74 22.54 11.05
CA GLN A 56 23.54 21.98 11.70
C GLN A 56 22.87 20.89 10.84
N ASN A 57 22.90 21.05 9.51
CA ASN A 57 22.37 20.05 8.57
C ASN A 57 23.22 18.76 8.55
N VAL A 58 24.56 18.86 8.66
CA VAL A 58 25.44 17.68 8.74
C VAL A 58 25.19 16.88 10.03
N ASP A 59 24.93 17.58 11.13
CA ASP A 59 24.69 16.96 12.44
C ASP A 59 23.36 16.18 12.47
N ILE A 60 22.27 16.75 11.95
CA ILE A 60 20.97 16.06 11.91
C ILE A 60 20.98 14.86 10.96
N LEU A 61 21.65 14.93 9.81
CA LEU A 61 21.78 13.79 8.90
C LEU A 61 22.55 12.63 9.56
N SER A 62 23.60 12.95 10.30
CA SER A 62 24.38 11.96 11.05
C SER A 62 23.55 11.31 12.15
N LEU A 63 22.77 12.12 12.87
CA LEU A 63 21.84 11.65 13.89
C LEU A 63 20.75 10.74 13.31
N LEU A 64 20.10 11.12 12.21
CA LEU A 64 19.09 10.29 11.55
C LEU A 64 19.66 8.95 11.05
N ARG A 65 20.88 8.95 10.49
CA ARG A 65 21.58 7.71 10.10
C ARG A 65 21.83 6.80 11.31
N LEU A 66 22.31 7.38 12.42
CA LEU A 66 22.53 6.65 13.66
C LEU A 66 21.22 6.04 14.17
N LEU A 67 20.17 6.85 14.31
CA LEU A 67 18.84 6.40 14.77
C LEU A 67 18.27 5.29 13.89
N ARG A 68 18.32 5.45 12.57
CA ARG A 68 17.86 4.43 11.61
C ARG A 68 18.61 3.11 11.80
N ASN A 69 19.93 3.17 11.98
CA ASN A 69 20.77 1.98 12.18
C ASN A 69 20.53 1.34 13.56
N LEU A 70 20.33 2.15 14.61
CA LEU A 70 19.98 1.65 15.95
C LEU A 70 18.62 0.97 15.94
N CYS A 71 17.62 1.53 15.27
CA CYS A 71 16.31 0.89 15.11
C CYS A 71 16.40 -0.45 14.39
N ALA A 72 17.32 -0.57 13.41
CA ALA A 72 17.57 -1.82 12.69
C ALA A 72 18.42 -2.84 13.49
N SER A 73 19.05 -2.44 14.58
CA SER A 73 19.97 -3.30 15.35
C SER A 73 19.27 -4.33 16.24
N GLY A 74 18.00 -4.12 16.58
CA GLY A 74 17.19 -5.06 17.36
C GLY A 74 16.04 -4.39 18.11
N GLN A 75 15.12 -5.22 18.63
CA GLN A 75 13.89 -4.78 19.29
C GLN A 75 14.15 -3.89 20.50
N ALA A 76 15.11 -4.24 21.36
CA ALA A 76 15.42 -3.47 22.56
C ALA A 76 15.80 -2.01 22.23
N SER A 77 16.62 -1.80 21.19
CA SER A 77 16.97 -0.46 20.72
C SER A 77 15.75 0.29 20.20
N ALA A 78 14.88 -0.38 19.43
CA ALA A 78 13.66 0.21 18.91
C ALA A 78 12.69 0.62 20.03
N ASP A 79 12.50 -0.23 21.05
CA ASP A 79 11.67 0.07 22.21
C ASP A 79 12.14 1.35 22.93
N GLN A 80 13.45 1.52 23.10
CA GLN A 80 14.01 2.76 23.66
C GLN A 80 13.75 3.98 22.78
N LEU A 81 13.77 3.83 21.46
CA LEU A 81 13.44 4.92 20.53
C LEU A 81 11.96 5.30 20.58
N HIS A 82 11.06 4.32 20.72
CA HIS A 82 9.62 4.57 20.92
C HIS A 82 9.36 5.35 22.20
N LEU A 83 9.98 4.95 23.31
CA LEU A 83 9.90 5.67 24.59
C LEU A 83 10.36 7.13 24.50
N CYS A 84 11.28 7.43 23.57
CA CYS A 84 11.75 8.79 23.30
C CYS A 84 10.84 9.59 22.36
N GLY A 85 9.69 9.05 21.91
CA GLY A 85 8.82 9.73 20.95
C GLY A 85 9.48 9.94 19.58
N THR A 86 10.43 9.07 19.20
CA THR A 86 11.23 9.25 17.98
C THR A 86 10.36 9.38 16.73
N ALA A 87 9.24 8.64 16.65
CA ALA A 87 8.28 8.75 15.55
C ALA A 87 7.69 10.17 15.46
N THR A 88 7.19 10.71 16.57
CA THR A 88 6.62 12.07 16.67
C THR A 88 7.61 13.14 16.24
N TYR A 89 8.83 13.11 16.76
CA TYR A 89 9.83 14.12 16.42
C TYR A 89 10.30 13.99 14.96
N THR A 90 10.40 12.77 14.44
CA THR A 90 10.74 12.54 13.02
C THR A 90 9.61 13.04 12.09
N ALA A 91 8.35 12.81 12.45
CA ALA A 91 7.20 13.31 11.70
C ALA A 91 7.08 14.84 11.75
N ARG A 92 7.37 15.45 12.90
CA ARG A 92 7.47 16.91 13.02
C ARG A 92 8.58 17.46 12.13
N LEU A 93 9.76 16.83 12.13
CA LEU A 93 10.86 17.20 11.25
C LEU A 93 10.45 17.17 9.77
N LEU A 94 9.72 16.14 9.32
CA LEU A 94 9.20 16.05 7.95
C LEU A 94 8.13 17.12 7.65
N SER A 95 7.40 17.58 8.66
CA SER A 95 6.30 18.54 8.50
C SER A 95 6.75 20.01 8.55
N THR A 96 7.86 20.31 9.24
CA THR A 96 8.34 21.69 9.45
C THR A 96 9.32 22.17 8.37
N GLN A 97 9.85 21.28 7.53
CA GLN A 97 10.82 21.65 6.51
C GLN A 97 10.13 22.38 5.34
N PRO A 98 10.55 23.61 5.00
CA PRO A 98 9.94 24.35 3.90
C PRO A 98 10.21 23.65 2.57
N ARG A 99 9.15 23.38 1.79
CA ARG A 99 9.17 22.68 0.49
C ARG A 99 10.25 23.18 -0.49
N ALA A 100 10.68 24.44 -0.38
CA ALA A 100 11.69 25.07 -1.23
C ALA A 100 13.16 24.69 -0.89
N GLN A 101 13.47 24.27 0.34
CA GLN A 101 14.82 23.76 0.70
C GLN A 101 14.98 22.26 0.42
N ILE A 102 13.86 21.54 0.34
CA ILE A 102 13.84 20.09 0.14
C ILE A 102 14.33 19.68 -1.27
N GLN A 103 14.25 20.57 -2.27
CA GLN A 103 14.82 20.31 -3.60
C GLN A 103 16.35 20.09 -3.58
N GLY A 104 17.05 20.48 -2.50
CA GLY A 104 18.46 20.14 -2.24
C GLY A 104 18.67 19.00 -1.24
N ASP A 105 17.76 18.81 -0.27
CA ASP A 105 17.93 17.92 0.88
C ASP A 105 17.05 16.65 0.84
N ASN A 106 16.90 16.02 -0.33
CA ASN A 106 16.24 14.71 -0.49
C ASN A 106 16.79 13.64 0.48
N THR A 107 18.06 13.78 0.89
CA THR A 107 18.69 12.86 1.85
C THR A 107 18.05 12.93 3.24
N LEU A 108 17.63 14.11 3.71
CA LEU A 108 17.00 14.26 5.02
C LEU A 108 15.63 13.58 5.04
N CYS A 109 14.78 13.90 4.05
CA CYS A 109 13.48 13.22 3.87
C CYS A 109 13.69 11.72 3.86
N LEU A 110 14.59 11.24 2.99
CA LEU A 110 14.81 9.82 2.79
C LEU A 110 15.22 9.11 4.08
N LEU A 111 16.16 9.68 4.84
CA LEU A 111 16.60 9.10 6.11
C LEU A 111 15.51 9.12 7.17
N ALA A 112 14.72 10.20 7.25
CA ALA A 112 13.59 10.32 8.17
C ALA A 112 12.50 9.29 7.87
N VAL A 113 12.09 9.13 6.60
CA VAL A 113 11.10 8.11 6.21
C VAL A 113 11.67 6.71 6.37
N GLN A 114 12.95 6.46 6.10
CA GLN A 114 13.58 5.17 6.39
C GLN A 114 13.60 4.85 7.89
N LEU A 115 13.81 5.84 8.76
CA LEU A 115 13.72 5.67 10.21
C LEU A 115 12.27 5.31 10.62
N LEU A 116 11.27 6.02 10.11
CA LEU A 116 9.86 5.70 10.36
C LEU A 116 9.49 4.30 9.85
N ALA A 117 9.98 3.90 8.67
CA ALA A 117 9.78 2.55 8.15
C ALA A 117 10.40 1.48 9.07
N ASN A 118 11.59 1.72 9.62
CA ASN A 118 12.22 0.81 10.58
C ASN A 118 11.43 0.76 11.89
N LEU A 119 10.91 1.88 12.38
CA LEU A 119 10.08 1.93 13.58
C LEU A 119 8.77 1.15 13.37
N ALA A 120 8.11 1.30 12.22
CA ALA A 120 6.93 0.53 11.85
C ALA A 120 7.22 -0.98 11.68
N ALA A 121 8.48 -1.39 11.54
CA ALA A 121 8.89 -2.80 11.46
C ALA A 121 8.82 -3.53 12.80
N THR A 122 8.74 -2.80 13.91
CA THR A 122 9.01 -3.32 15.27
C THR A 122 7.78 -3.90 15.96
N GLY A 123 6.71 -4.16 15.19
CA GLY A 123 5.45 -4.72 15.65
C GLY A 123 4.34 -3.67 15.79
N ARG A 124 3.21 -4.10 16.38
CA ARG A 124 1.97 -3.32 16.42
C ARG A 124 2.10 -1.96 17.10
N GLN A 125 2.87 -1.90 18.20
CA GLN A 125 3.09 -0.62 18.89
C GLN A 125 3.81 0.37 17.99
N GLY A 126 4.92 -0.04 17.36
CA GLY A 126 5.65 0.83 16.44
C GLY A 126 4.85 1.23 15.20
N GLN A 127 3.97 0.36 14.70
CA GLN A 127 3.03 0.68 13.62
C GLN A 127 2.04 1.77 14.04
N ALA A 128 1.44 1.63 15.23
CA ALA A 128 0.52 2.62 15.78
C ALA A 128 1.21 3.97 16.04
N ASP A 129 2.38 3.96 16.70
CA ASP A 129 3.15 5.17 17.02
C ASP A 129 3.56 5.94 15.75
N VAL A 130 4.01 5.23 14.72
CA VAL A 130 4.36 5.85 13.43
C VAL A 130 3.13 6.40 12.72
N TRP A 131 2.02 5.66 12.72
CA TRP A 131 0.80 6.09 12.06
C TRP A 131 0.23 7.35 12.72
N GLU A 132 0.05 7.34 14.04
CA GLU A 132 -0.46 8.49 14.81
C GLU A 132 0.44 9.73 14.65
N ALA A 133 1.76 9.53 14.63
CA ALA A 133 2.71 10.63 14.50
C ALA A 133 2.75 11.24 13.08
N ALA A 134 2.71 10.41 12.04
CA ALA A 134 3.09 10.81 10.69
C ALA A 134 1.91 10.95 9.71
N TYR A 135 0.83 10.20 9.92
CA TYR A 135 -0.29 10.18 8.98
C TYR A 135 -1.28 11.34 9.20
N PRO A 136 -1.86 11.94 8.13
CA PRO A 136 -1.42 11.84 6.74
C PRO A 136 -0.30 12.83 6.40
N ALA A 137 -0.23 13.96 7.12
CA ALA A 137 0.47 15.16 6.68
C ALA A 137 1.99 14.99 6.49
N ALA A 138 2.68 14.32 7.41
CA ALA A 138 4.13 14.13 7.31
C ALA A 138 4.47 13.17 6.16
N LEU A 139 3.65 12.14 5.96
CA LEU A 139 3.80 11.20 4.85
C LEU A 139 3.54 11.86 3.50
N GLU A 140 2.51 12.70 3.40
CA GLU A 140 2.23 13.47 2.17
C GLU A 140 3.36 14.44 1.82
N ASN A 141 3.92 15.13 2.81
CA ASN A 141 5.08 16.01 2.59
C ASN A 141 6.31 15.25 2.10
N SER A 142 6.41 13.94 2.38
CA SER A 142 7.52 13.11 1.92
C SER A 142 7.41 12.67 0.45
N LEU A 143 6.21 12.74 -0.15
CA LEU A 143 5.95 12.24 -1.51
C LEU A 143 6.85 12.86 -2.58
N GLN A 144 7.22 14.13 -2.41
CA GLN A 144 8.01 14.86 -3.41
C GLN A 144 9.53 14.63 -3.29
N ALA A 145 9.98 14.12 -2.14
CA ALA A 145 11.38 14.19 -1.75
C ALA A 145 12.01 12.81 -1.47
N CYS A 146 11.17 11.80 -1.28
CA CYS A 146 11.59 10.47 -0.88
C CYS A 146 11.36 9.46 -2.00
N ASN A 147 12.24 8.44 -2.07
CA ASN A 147 11.99 7.24 -2.87
C ASN A 147 10.70 6.56 -2.41
N VAL A 148 10.02 5.90 -3.34
CA VAL A 148 8.72 5.23 -3.10
C VAL A 148 8.81 4.08 -2.08
N HIS A 149 9.94 3.36 -2.01
CA HIS A 149 10.06 2.13 -1.20
C HIS A 149 9.92 2.32 0.33
N PRO A 150 10.57 3.28 1.00
CA PRO A 150 10.39 3.42 2.45
C PRO A 150 8.96 3.80 2.82
N LEU A 151 8.28 4.59 1.98
CA LEU A 151 6.89 4.95 2.18
C LEU A 151 5.95 3.75 1.99
N SER A 152 6.16 2.95 0.92
CA SER A 152 5.36 1.72 0.70
C SER A 152 5.38 0.82 1.92
N ARG A 153 6.56 0.64 2.52
CA ARG A 153 6.74 -0.20 3.71
C ARG A 153 6.05 0.33 4.96
N ILE A 154 5.95 1.65 5.14
CA ILE A 154 5.17 2.22 6.24
C ILE A 154 3.69 1.90 6.02
N LEU A 155 3.18 2.21 4.83
CA LEU A 155 1.77 2.03 4.51
C LEU A 155 1.35 0.55 4.59
N GLU A 156 2.14 -0.35 3.98
CA GLU A 156 1.92 -1.81 4.01
C GLU A 156 1.87 -2.31 5.46
N ARG A 157 2.90 -2.06 6.27
CA ARG A 157 2.96 -2.57 7.66
C ARG A 157 1.84 -2.05 8.55
N CYS A 158 1.50 -0.76 8.41
CA CYS A 158 0.46 -0.16 9.25
C CYS A 158 -0.94 -0.59 8.80
N CYS A 159 -1.20 -0.73 7.50
CA CYS A 159 -2.50 -1.15 7.00
C CYS A 159 -2.70 -2.67 7.17
N SER A 160 -1.66 -3.48 7.00
CA SER A 160 -1.73 -4.94 7.14
C SER A 160 -2.11 -5.42 8.54
N SER A 161 -1.77 -4.61 9.54
CA SER A 161 -1.99 -4.90 10.96
C SER A 161 -3.23 -4.23 11.56
N SER A 162 -3.82 -3.24 10.86
CA SER A 162 -4.90 -2.41 11.39
C SER A 162 -5.92 -2.04 10.31
N GLN A 163 -7.15 -2.54 10.49
CA GLN A 163 -8.30 -2.16 9.67
C GLN A 163 -8.60 -0.66 9.76
N GLU A 164 -8.33 -0.03 10.91
CA GLU A 164 -8.52 1.41 11.07
C GLU A 164 -7.54 2.20 10.18
N CYS A 165 -6.26 1.81 10.15
CA CYS A 165 -5.27 2.45 9.28
C CYS A 165 -5.64 2.29 7.80
N ALA A 166 -6.06 1.09 7.39
CA ALA A 166 -6.55 0.83 6.04
C ALA A 166 -7.76 1.70 5.68
N ALA A 167 -8.74 1.82 6.58
CA ALA A 167 -9.91 2.66 6.39
C ALA A 167 -9.57 4.16 6.31
N GLN A 168 -8.61 4.63 7.12
CA GLN A 168 -8.13 6.01 7.04
C GLN A 168 -7.41 6.28 5.72
N LEU A 169 -6.51 5.38 5.29
CA LEU A 169 -5.81 5.48 4.00
C LEU A 169 -6.78 5.52 2.81
N CYS A 170 -7.83 4.71 2.85
CA CYS A 170 -8.89 4.67 1.85
C CYS A 170 -9.96 5.77 2.02
N GLY A 171 -9.86 6.56 3.09
CA GLY A 171 -10.74 7.69 3.36
C GLY A 171 -10.27 8.97 2.66
N SER A 172 -11.03 10.06 2.88
CA SER A 172 -10.73 11.36 2.29
C SER A 172 -9.36 11.94 2.69
N SER A 173 -8.90 11.65 3.92
CA SER A 173 -7.58 12.08 4.41
C SER A 173 -6.42 11.36 3.76
N GLY A 174 -6.64 10.19 3.17
CA GLY A 174 -5.60 9.36 2.56
C GLY A 174 -5.64 9.33 1.03
N ALA A 175 -6.65 9.95 0.42
CA ALA A 175 -6.88 9.88 -1.03
C ALA A 175 -5.64 10.26 -1.85
N HIS A 176 -4.91 11.30 -1.47
CA HIS A 176 -3.70 11.73 -2.19
C HIS A 176 -2.55 10.71 -2.05
N LEU A 177 -2.34 10.16 -0.85
CA LEU A 177 -1.37 9.07 -0.63
C LEU A 177 -1.75 7.82 -1.42
N LEU A 178 -3.02 7.44 -1.42
CA LEU A 178 -3.51 6.25 -2.12
C LEU A 178 -3.36 6.40 -3.65
N SER A 179 -3.72 7.57 -4.20
CA SER A 179 -3.50 7.85 -5.62
C SER A 179 -2.03 7.80 -6.00
N PHE A 180 -1.14 8.31 -5.15
CA PHE A 180 0.29 8.18 -5.35
C PHE A 180 0.74 6.71 -5.35
N VAL A 181 0.27 5.90 -4.40
CA VAL A 181 0.58 4.46 -4.33
C VAL A 181 0.18 3.75 -5.63
N VAL A 182 -1.06 3.97 -6.08
CA VAL A 182 -1.60 3.38 -7.32
C VAL A 182 -0.81 3.83 -8.55
N GLU A 183 -0.51 5.12 -8.64
CA GLU A 183 0.25 5.66 -9.77
C GLU A 183 1.68 5.09 -9.80
N GLN A 184 2.36 5.04 -8.65
CA GLN A 184 3.72 4.51 -8.59
C GLN A 184 3.79 3.01 -8.84
N SER A 185 2.81 2.21 -8.36
CA SER A 185 2.75 0.78 -8.67
C SER A 185 2.54 0.55 -10.18
N THR A 186 1.78 1.41 -10.82
CA THR A 186 1.51 1.36 -12.26
C THR A 186 2.74 1.71 -13.09
N ILE A 187 3.51 2.73 -12.69
CA ILE A 187 4.71 3.20 -13.42
C ILE A 187 5.87 2.22 -13.23
N SER A 188 6.05 1.68 -12.03
CA SER A 188 7.18 0.84 -11.67
C SER A 188 6.68 -0.52 -11.16
N PRO A 189 6.31 -1.45 -12.05
CA PRO A 189 5.74 -2.75 -11.67
C PRO A 189 6.70 -3.69 -10.93
N HIS A 190 7.96 -3.29 -10.72
CA HIS A 190 8.91 -3.98 -9.84
C HIS A 190 8.79 -3.56 -8.37
N MET A 191 7.86 -2.65 -8.06
CA MET A 191 7.52 -2.21 -6.71
C MET A 191 6.50 -3.14 -6.08
N ASP A 192 6.87 -4.42 -5.93
CA ASP A 192 5.98 -5.49 -5.43
C ASP A 192 5.23 -5.05 -4.15
N GLU A 193 5.92 -4.32 -3.25
CA GLU A 193 5.36 -3.86 -1.97
C GLU A 193 4.16 -2.90 -2.12
N MET A 194 4.10 -2.09 -3.19
CA MET A 194 2.93 -1.22 -3.45
C MET A 194 1.78 -2.02 -4.05
N GLY A 195 2.08 -2.98 -4.92
CA GLY A 195 1.09 -3.92 -5.46
C GLY A 195 0.46 -4.76 -4.34
N ASP A 196 1.28 -5.28 -3.43
CA ASP A 196 0.87 -6.04 -2.26
C ASP A 196 -0.07 -5.23 -1.36
N LEU A 197 0.27 -3.95 -1.10
CA LEU A 197 -0.60 -3.05 -0.36
C LEU A 197 -1.97 -2.86 -1.04
N ILE A 198 -1.98 -2.62 -2.36
CA ILE A 198 -3.23 -2.46 -3.13
C ILE A 198 -4.08 -3.73 -3.02
N VAL A 199 -3.47 -4.88 -3.27
CA VAL A 199 -4.12 -6.18 -3.17
C VAL A 199 -4.69 -6.39 -1.78
N GLN A 200 -3.92 -6.10 -0.73
CA GLN A 200 -4.36 -6.23 0.64
C GLN A 200 -5.54 -5.31 0.99
N LEU A 201 -5.49 -4.03 0.59
CA LEU A 201 -6.60 -3.10 0.80
C LEU A 201 -7.90 -3.61 0.17
N VAL A 202 -7.83 -4.23 -1.01
CA VAL A 202 -9.01 -4.75 -1.71
C VAL A 202 -9.45 -6.11 -1.15
N VAL A 203 -8.55 -7.09 -1.11
CA VAL A 203 -8.86 -8.50 -0.79
C VAL A 203 -9.15 -8.69 0.68
N VAL A 204 -8.36 -8.04 1.55
CA VAL A 204 -8.49 -8.20 3.01
C VAL A 204 -9.45 -7.17 3.59
N HIS A 205 -9.37 -5.91 3.15
CA HIS A 205 -10.13 -4.81 3.76
C HIS A 205 -11.36 -4.35 2.95
N GLY A 206 -11.64 -4.95 1.79
CA GLY A 206 -12.83 -4.64 0.99
C GLY A 206 -12.83 -3.24 0.37
N GLN A 207 -11.67 -2.59 0.21
CA GLN A 207 -11.56 -1.18 -0.18
C GLN A 207 -11.49 -0.95 -1.71
N LEU A 208 -12.16 -1.79 -2.51
CA LEU A 208 -12.09 -1.68 -3.97
C LEU A 208 -12.56 -0.31 -4.48
N GLU A 209 -13.66 0.22 -3.96
CA GLU A 209 -14.18 1.53 -4.39
C GLU A 209 -13.17 2.65 -4.19
N ALA A 210 -12.54 2.69 -3.01
CA ALA A 210 -11.55 3.71 -2.69
C ALA A 210 -10.32 3.59 -3.58
N VAL A 211 -9.83 2.37 -3.84
CA VAL A 211 -8.71 2.13 -4.76
C VAL A 211 -9.08 2.56 -6.19
N MET A 212 -10.28 2.25 -6.66
CA MET A 212 -10.73 2.66 -8.01
C MET A 212 -10.92 4.18 -8.12
N ALA A 213 -11.43 4.83 -7.07
CA ALA A 213 -11.51 6.29 -7.00
C ALA A 213 -10.10 6.92 -6.99
N ALA A 214 -9.12 6.27 -6.34
CA ALA A 214 -7.74 6.71 -6.37
C ALA A 214 -7.14 6.61 -7.77
N CYS A 215 -7.42 5.53 -8.53
CA CYS A 215 -7.06 5.42 -9.95
C CYS A 215 -7.60 6.58 -10.78
N ASP A 216 -8.82 7.05 -10.48
CA ASP A 216 -9.47 8.14 -11.21
C ASP A 216 -8.80 9.49 -11.01
N SER A 217 -8.01 9.61 -9.95
CA SER A 217 -7.22 10.81 -9.65
C SER A 217 -5.79 10.73 -10.20
N CYS A 218 -5.36 9.59 -10.75
CA CYS A 218 -4.04 9.43 -11.37
C CYS A 218 -3.98 10.08 -12.77
N ALA A 219 -2.77 10.43 -13.22
CA ALA A 219 -2.57 11.05 -14.53
C ALA A 219 -3.04 10.18 -15.71
N ASP A 220 -2.81 8.86 -15.63
CA ASP A 220 -3.36 7.86 -16.53
C ASP A 220 -4.29 6.92 -15.76
N SER A 221 -5.53 7.37 -15.58
CA SER A 221 -6.54 6.63 -14.81
C SER A 221 -6.89 5.27 -15.43
N GLN A 222 -6.83 5.15 -16.76
CA GLN A 222 -7.12 3.90 -17.45
C GLN A 222 -6.01 2.87 -17.25
N ALA A 223 -4.74 3.26 -17.41
CA ALA A 223 -3.61 2.37 -17.14
C ALA A 223 -3.58 1.93 -15.67
N SER A 224 -3.89 2.86 -14.75
CA SER A 224 -3.93 2.59 -13.31
C SER A 224 -5.02 1.57 -12.95
N ARG A 225 -6.27 1.77 -13.43
CA ARG A 225 -7.35 0.80 -13.26
C ARG A 225 -6.99 -0.58 -13.81
N LEU A 226 -6.41 -0.62 -15.01
CA LEU A 226 -5.94 -1.87 -15.63
C LEU A 226 -4.90 -2.60 -14.79
N HIS A 227 -3.93 -1.86 -14.27
CA HIS A 227 -2.88 -2.41 -13.44
C HIS A 227 -3.45 -3.00 -12.14
N VAL A 228 -4.31 -2.27 -11.44
CA VAL A 228 -5.01 -2.77 -10.24
C VAL A 228 -5.78 -4.06 -10.54
N LEU A 229 -6.56 -4.09 -11.63
CA LEU A 229 -7.32 -5.28 -12.01
C LEU A 229 -6.41 -6.49 -12.33
N ARG A 230 -5.25 -6.26 -12.94
CA ARG A 230 -4.26 -7.33 -13.19
C ARG A 230 -3.69 -7.87 -11.89
N LEU A 231 -3.33 -7.00 -10.94
CA LEU A 231 -2.85 -7.41 -9.61
C LEU A 231 -3.90 -8.28 -8.90
N LEU A 232 -5.16 -7.86 -8.90
CA LEU A 232 -6.25 -8.63 -8.30
C LEU A 232 -6.47 -9.98 -9.00
N SER A 233 -6.42 -10.02 -10.33
CA SER A 233 -6.53 -11.27 -11.10
C SER A 233 -5.43 -12.26 -10.73
N GLN A 234 -4.19 -11.77 -10.64
CA GLN A 234 -3.03 -12.58 -10.25
C GLN A 234 -3.18 -13.10 -8.83
N GLU A 235 -3.55 -12.26 -7.86
CA GLU A 235 -3.70 -12.71 -6.47
C GLU A 235 -4.82 -13.74 -6.34
N ILE A 236 -5.99 -13.48 -6.91
CA ILE A 236 -7.13 -14.40 -6.79
C ILE A 236 -6.81 -15.76 -7.43
N SER A 237 -6.08 -15.76 -8.56
CA SER A 237 -5.59 -17.00 -9.18
C SER A 237 -4.64 -17.76 -8.24
N GLN A 238 -3.73 -17.05 -7.57
CA GLN A 238 -2.80 -17.65 -6.60
C GLN A 238 -3.48 -18.16 -5.33
N ILE A 239 -4.48 -17.46 -4.81
CA ILE A 239 -5.28 -17.96 -3.69
C ILE A 239 -5.96 -19.24 -4.17
N GLY A 240 -6.51 -19.25 -5.41
CA GLY A 240 -7.06 -20.40 -6.15
C GLY A 240 -6.37 -21.74 -5.90
N ASP A 241 -5.06 -21.74 -6.11
CA ASP A 241 -4.20 -22.92 -6.01
C ASP A 241 -3.91 -23.36 -4.57
N ARG A 242 -4.13 -22.48 -3.57
CA ARG A 242 -3.98 -22.84 -2.15
C ARG A 242 -5.15 -23.74 -1.77
N LYS A 243 -4.84 -24.95 -1.28
CA LYS A 243 -5.78 -26.04 -0.92
C LYS A 243 -6.76 -25.72 0.23
N ASP A 244 -6.88 -24.47 0.65
CA ASP A 244 -7.73 -24.06 1.77
C ASP A 244 -8.90 -23.19 1.26
N PRO A 245 -10.03 -23.83 0.85
CA PRO A 245 -11.18 -23.13 0.28
C PRO A 245 -11.90 -22.23 1.28
N ASP A 246 -11.72 -22.44 2.59
CA ASP A 246 -12.38 -21.65 3.64
C ASP A 246 -11.67 -20.31 3.94
N SER A 247 -10.56 -20.04 3.25
CA SER A 247 -9.69 -18.88 3.53
C SER A 247 -10.09 -17.58 2.83
N LEU A 248 -11.14 -17.58 1.99
CA LEU A 248 -11.56 -16.36 1.30
C LEU A 248 -12.33 -15.43 2.26
N PRO A 249 -11.88 -14.18 2.47
CA PRO A 249 -12.61 -13.24 3.30
C PRO A 249 -13.96 -12.91 2.68
N GLY A 250 -15.05 -12.90 3.47
CA GLY A 250 -16.39 -12.53 2.99
C GLY A 250 -16.50 -11.12 2.38
N HIS A 251 -15.46 -10.29 2.55
CA HIS A 251 -15.33 -8.98 1.89
C HIS A 251 -15.07 -9.08 0.39
N LEU A 252 -14.64 -10.24 -0.12
CA LEU A 252 -14.37 -10.41 -1.54
C LEU A 252 -15.67 -10.39 -2.38
N ASP A 253 -16.79 -10.87 -1.84
CA ASP A 253 -18.10 -10.84 -2.51
C ASP A 253 -18.54 -9.40 -2.82
N GLN A 254 -18.31 -8.47 -1.91
CA GLN A 254 -18.65 -7.07 -2.11
C GLN A 254 -17.78 -6.44 -3.21
N SER A 255 -16.48 -6.77 -3.23
CA SER A 255 -15.55 -6.36 -4.29
C SER A 255 -15.92 -6.95 -5.66
N VAL A 256 -16.36 -8.21 -5.70
CA VAL A 256 -16.86 -8.91 -6.90
C VAL A 256 -18.11 -8.25 -7.46
N HIS A 257 -19.07 -7.86 -6.61
CA HIS A 257 -20.25 -7.14 -7.05
C HIS A 257 -19.91 -5.77 -7.66
N HIS A 258 -18.95 -5.05 -7.08
CA HIS A 258 -18.48 -3.79 -7.62
C HIS A 258 -17.73 -3.93 -8.93
N LEU A 259 -16.89 -4.95 -9.07
CA LEU A 259 -16.26 -5.29 -10.35
C LEU A 259 -17.32 -5.59 -11.42
N ALA A 260 -18.30 -6.44 -11.11
CA ALA A 260 -19.36 -6.80 -12.04
C ALA A 260 -20.21 -5.58 -12.46
N ALA A 261 -20.57 -4.71 -11.51
CA ALA A 261 -21.31 -3.48 -11.79
C ALA A 261 -20.49 -2.51 -12.65
N GLY A 262 -19.20 -2.33 -12.33
CA GLY A 262 -18.28 -1.50 -13.11
C GLY A 262 -18.08 -2.04 -14.53
N MET A 263 -17.96 -3.35 -14.71
CA MET A 263 -17.87 -3.96 -16.04
C MET A 263 -19.14 -3.73 -16.87
N GLN A 264 -20.33 -3.86 -16.26
CA GLN A 264 -21.60 -3.62 -16.96
C GLN A 264 -21.73 -2.18 -17.46
N GLN A 265 -21.27 -1.20 -16.67
CA GLN A 265 -21.32 0.22 -17.07
C GLN A 265 -20.34 0.54 -18.21
N ASN A 266 -19.19 -0.14 -18.26
CA ASN A 266 -18.13 0.13 -19.24
C ASN A 266 -18.19 -0.76 -20.50
N LEU A 267 -18.97 -1.84 -20.47
CA LEU A 267 -19.23 -2.75 -21.59
C LEU A 267 -19.55 -2.04 -22.92
N PRO A 268 -20.44 -1.01 -22.95
CA PRO A 268 -20.85 -0.37 -24.20
C PRO A 268 -19.72 0.43 -24.88
N GLN A 269 -18.65 0.75 -24.15
CA GLN A 269 -17.55 1.59 -24.63
C GLN A 269 -16.33 0.77 -25.08
N CYS A 270 -16.36 -0.56 -24.92
CA CYS A 270 -15.23 -1.42 -25.23
C CYS A 270 -15.16 -1.74 -26.73
N THR A 271 -14.16 -1.18 -27.41
CA THR A 271 -13.75 -1.63 -28.75
C THR A 271 -12.66 -2.71 -28.64
N ALA A 272 -12.65 -3.67 -29.55
CA ALA A 272 -11.67 -4.77 -29.53
C ALA A 272 -10.24 -4.23 -29.62
N GLY A 273 -9.34 -4.74 -28.77
CA GLY A 273 -7.96 -4.29 -28.68
C GLY A 273 -7.76 -2.96 -27.92
N SER A 274 -8.83 -2.36 -27.39
CA SER A 274 -8.71 -1.22 -26.49
C SER A 274 -8.26 -1.65 -25.10
N PRO A 275 -7.61 -0.75 -24.33
CA PRO A 275 -7.26 -1.05 -22.94
C PRO A 275 -8.53 -1.29 -22.08
N ALA A 276 -9.69 -0.74 -22.47
CA ALA A 276 -10.97 -1.04 -21.81
C ALA A 276 -11.38 -2.52 -21.98
N ALA A 277 -11.18 -3.09 -23.17
CA ALA A 277 -11.44 -4.51 -23.41
C ALA A 277 -10.49 -5.42 -22.61
N ASP A 278 -9.23 -5.05 -22.46
CA ASP A 278 -8.28 -5.79 -21.62
C ASP A 278 -8.63 -5.69 -20.12
N ALA A 279 -9.17 -4.56 -19.67
CA ALA A 279 -9.64 -4.38 -18.28
C ALA A 279 -10.86 -5.26 -18.01
N LEU A 280 -11.76 -5.34 -18.99
CA LEU A 280 -12.95 -6.18 -18.93
C LEU A 280 -12.59 -7.66 -18.98
N GLN A 281 -11.60 -8.05 -19.77
CA GLN A 281 -11.04 -9.40 -19.76
C GLN A 281 -10.45 -9.75 -18.38
N ALA A 282 -9.59 -8.89 -17.83
CA ALA A 282 -8.98 -9.11 -16.51
C ALA A 282 -10.03 -9.16 -15.39
N SER A 283 -11.04 -8.28 -15.44
CA SER A 283 -12.15 -8.30 -14.48
C SER A 283 -12.99 -9.58 -14.62
N LEU A 284 -13.18 -10.10 -15.83
CA LEU A 284 -13.89 -11.36 -16.03
C LEU A 284 -13.07 -12.54 -15.48
N GLU A 285 -11.77 -12.55 -15.70
CA GLU A 285 -10.85 -13.56 -15.15
C GLU A 285 -10.91 -13.57 -13.62
N VAL A 286 -10.90 -12.40 -12.98
CA VAL A 286 -11.13 -12.24 -11.54
C VAL A 286 -12.45 -12.90 -11.13
N LEU A 287 -13.56 -12.50 -11.76
CA LEU A 287 -14.87 -13.04 -11.41
C LEU A 287 -14.92 -14.56 -11.60
N GLN A 288 -14.41 -15.08 -12.71
CA GLN A 288 -14.36 -16.52 -12.99
C GLN A 288 -13.54 -17.27 -11.93
N ALA A 289 -12.40 -16.73 -11.53
CA ALA A 289 -11.54 -17.34 -10.54
C ALA A 289 -12.18 -17.34 -9.14
N VAL A 290 -12.92 -16.28 -8.76
CA VAL A 290 -13.69 -16.29 -7.51
C VAL A 290 -14.81 -17.33 -7.55
N PHE A 291 -15.60 -17.33 -8.63
CA PHE A 291 -16.78 -18.20 -8.70
C PHE A 291 -16.46 -19.68 -8.91
N ALA A 292 -15.35 -20.05 -9.53
CA ALA A 292 -14.92 -21.45 -9.69
C ALA A 292 -14.58 -22.14 -8.35
N ARG A 293 -14.51 -21.38 -7.24
CA ARG A 293 -14.20 -21.91 -5.91
C ARG A 293 -15.44 -22.19 -5.08
N ASP A 294 -16.57 -21.58 -5.44
CA ASP A 294 -17.85 -21.79 -4.78
C ASP A 294 -18.59 -23.04 -5.31
N ASP A 295 -17.86 -24.08 -5.72
CA ASP A 295 -18.43 -25.31 -6.31
C ASP A 295 -19.09 -26.25 -5.26
N GLY A 296 -19.36 -25.75 -4.06
CA GLY A 296 -20.44 -26.25 -3.18
C GLY A 296 -21.81 -25.60 -3.46
N GLY A 297 -21.84 -24.55 -4.28
CA GLY A 297 -22.93 -23.63 -4.58
C GLY A 297 -23.15 -23.42 -6.09
N ALA A 298 -23.11 -24.50 -6.88
CA ALA A 298 -23.38 -24.50 -8.34
C ALA A 298 -24.70 -23.81 -8.79
N GLY A 299 -25.57 -23.39 -7.86
CA GLY A 299 -26.82 -22.66 -8.13
C GLY A 299 -26.66 -21.15 -8.32
N LEU A 300 -25.72 -20.48 -7.66
CA LEU A 300 -25.64 -19.00 -7.68
C LEU A 300 -25.10 -18.43 -9.00
N LEU A 301 -24.23 -19.17 -9.69
CA LEU A 301 -23.67 -18.80 -10.98
C LEU A 301 -24.68 -18.85 -12.14
N GLN A 302 -25.67 -19.75 -12.10
CA GLN A 302 -26.66 -19.85 -13.17
C GLN A 302 -27.72 -18.74 -13.08
N ASP A 303 -28.02 -18.25 -11.88
CA ASP A 303 -29.01 -17.19 -11.67
C ASP A 303 -28.43 -15.77 -11.69
N CYS A 304 -27.10 -15.62 -11.63
CA CYS A 304 -26.46 -14.31 -11.75
C CYS A 304 -26.39 -13.88 -13.22
N SER A 305 -27.49 -13.29 -13.72
CA SER A 305 -27.62 -12.74 -15.09
C SER A 305 -26.45 -11.84 -15.51
N ALA A 306 -25.80 -11.18 -14.53
CA ALA A 306 -24.61 -10.38 -14.72
C ALA A 306 -23.40 -11.18 -15.26
N VAL A 307 -23.11 -12.36 -14.71
CA VAL A 307 -21.95 -13.17 -15.11
C VAL A 307 -22.15 -13.74 -16.52
N SER A 308 -23.37 -14.17 -16.85
CA SER A 308 -23.73 -14.63 -18.19
C SER A 308 -23.64 -13.52 -19.23
N ALA A 309 -24.12 -12.31 -18.90
CA ALA A 309 -23.98 -11.13 -19.76
C ALA A 309 -22.51 -10.74 -19.97
N LEU A 310 -21.68 -10.85 -18.93
CA LEU A 310 -20.24 -10.55 -18.99
C LEU A 310 -19.47 -11.58 -19.81
N LYS A 311 -19.75 -12.89 -19.64
CA LYS A 311 -19.19 -13.96 -20.49
C LYS A 311 -19.52 -13.74 -21.96
N TYR A 312 -20.78 -13.38 -22.27
CA TYR A 312 -21.19 -13.10 -23.64
C TYR A 312 -20.47 -11.89 -24.23
N ALA A 313 -20.40 -10.77 -23.49
CA ALA A 313 -19.75 -9.55 -23.96
C ALA A 313 -18.25 -9.73 -24.19
N VAL A 314 -17.56 -10.44 -23.30
CA VAL A 314 -16.15 -10.76 -23.47
C VAL A 314 -15.93 -11.72 -24.64
N SER A 315 -16.78 -12.73 -24.81
CA SER A 315 -16.73 -13.61 -25.99
C SER A 315 -16.90 -12.81 -27.29
N THR A 316 -17.82 -11.85 -27.34
CA THR A 316 -18.01 -10.99 -28.52
C THR A 316 -16.82 -10.06 -28.77
N ALA A 317 -16.20 -9.52 -27.73
CA ALA A 317 -15.01 -8.68 -27.85
C ALA A 317 -13.76 -9.49 -28.28
N SER A 318 -13.61 -10.72 -27.79
CA SER A 318 -12.52 -11.63 -28.14
C SER A 318 -12.64 -12.14 -29.59
N CYS A 319 -13.85 -12.48 -30.05
CA CYS A 319 -14.11 -12.83 -31.46
C CYS A 319 -13.81 -11.69 -32.44
N ALA A 320 -13.91 -10.44 -32.00
CA ALA A 320 -13.51 -9.28 -32.80
C ALA A 320 -11.97 -9.11 -32.85
N LYS A 321 -11.24 -9.54 -31.81
CA LYS A 321 -9.76 -9.50 -31.74
C LYS A 321 -9.09 -10.54 -32.65
N SER A 322 -9.73 -11.69 -32.89
CA SER A 322 -9.20 -12.77 -33.73
C SER A 322 -9.49 -12.62 -35.23
N GLY A 323 -10.16 -11.54 -35.66
CA GLY A 323 -10.57 -11.37 -37.06
C GLY A 323 -11.55 -12.44 -37.56
N ALA A 324 -12.12 -13.25 -36.65
CA ALA A 324 -13.03 -14.34 -37.01
C ALA A 324 -14.40 -13.85 -37.51
N PHE A 325 -14.67 -12.54 -37.43
CA PHE A 325 -15.84 -11.88 -38.01
C PHE A 325 -15.53 -11.23 -39.36
N ALA A 326 -14.79 -11.91 -40.23
CA ALA A 326 -14.69 -11.56 -41.64
C ALA A 326 -15.51 -12.56 -42.47
N GLY A 327 -16.79 -12.23 -42.69
CA GLY A 327 -17.61 -12.86 -43.73
C GLY A 327 -18.96 -13.39 -43.23
N GLY A 328 -19.96 -12.51 -43.17
CA GLY A 328 -21.30 -12.93 -42.78
C GLY A 328 -22.38 -11.88 -42.92
N SER A 329 -22.62 -11.46 -44.16
CA SER A 329 -23.90 -10.95 -44.69
C SER A 329 -24.68 -9.91 -43.88
N ARG A 330 -24.65 -8.69 -44.42
CA ARG A 330 -25.62 -7.62 -44.18
C ARG A 330 -26.98 -8.05 -44.77
N ALA A 331 -27.82 -8.74 -44.01
CA ALA A 331 -29.20 -9.02 -44.41
C ALA A 331 -30.14 -9.20 -43.20
N ALA A 332 -31.30 -8.53 -43.29
CA ALA A 332 -32.51 -8.66 -42.46
C ALA A 332 -32.46 -8.05 -41.04
N PHE A 333 -32.76 -6.75 -40.96
CA PHE A 333 -33.50 -6.21 -39.81
C PHE A 333 -34.89 -6.84 -39.79
N GLY A 334 -35.08 -7.84 -38.94
CA GLY A 334 -36.39 -8.39 -38.59
C GLY A 334 -37.04 -7.53 -37.52
N THR A 335 -38.23 -7.03 -37.84
CA THR A 335 -39.17 -6.33 -36.96
C THR A 335 -39.52 -7.17 -35.73
N VAL A 336 -39.56 -6.51 -34.57
CA VAL A 336 -40.06 -7.04 -33.30
C VAL A 336 -41.56 -7.37 -33.42
N PRO A 337 -42.03 -8.58 -33.09
CA PRO A 337 -43.46 -8.85 -33.03
C PRO A 337 -44.03 -8.36 -31.69
N GLY A 338 -44.99 -7.44 -31.78
CA GLY A 338 -45.84 -7.07 -30.66
C GLY A 338 -46.70 -8.25 -30.19
N ARG A 339 -46.72 -8.50 -28.89
CA ARG A 339 -47.69 -9.39 -28.24
C ARG A 339 -48.94 -8.59 -27.88
N CYS A 340 -50.01 -8.82 -28.64
CA CYS A 340 -51.40 -8.56 -28.26
C CYS A 340 -52.14 -9.90 -28.13
N GLY A 341 -52.94 -10.04 -27.07
CA GLY A 341 -53.89 -11.15 -26.85
C GLY A 341 -53.90 -11.59 -25.38
N GLN A 342 -54.70 -10.96 -24.50
CA GLN A 342 -56.11 -11.28 -24.16
C GLN A 342 -56.20 -12.33 -23.01
N PRO A 343 -57.14 -12.19 -22.05
CA PRO A 343 -58.52 -12.62 -22.35
C PRO A 343 -59.65 -11.76 -21.77
N PHE A 344 -60.75 -11.77 -22.52
CA PHE A 344 -62.13 -11.61 -22.06
C PHE A 344 -62.46 -12.56 -20.89
N VAL A 345 -63.14 -12.01 -19.87
CA VAL A 345 -64.12 -12.73 -19.06
C VAL A 345 -65.36 -11.82 -18.98
N THR A 346 -66.52 -12.46 -19.12
CA THR A 346 -67.91 -11.95 -19.10
C THR A 346 -68.23 -10.95 -18.01
#